data_AF-A0AAN8BGS1-F1
#
_entry.id   AF-A0AAN8BGS1-F1
#
_cell.length_a   1.000
_cell.length_b   1.000
_cell.length_c   1.000
_cell.angle_alpha   90.00
_cell.angle_beta   90.00
_cell.angle_gamma   90.00
#
_symmetry.space_group_name_H-M   'P 1'
#
loop_
_entity.id
_entity.type
_entity.pdbx_description
1 polymer ?
#
loop_
_entity_poly.entity_id
_entity_poly.type
_entity_poly.pdbx_seq_one_letter_code
_entity_poly.pdbx_strand_id
1 'polypeptide(L)'
;MRVLKDKILQRTKAFNLPQLFDLLTSRLETYYEGCIVDVALGRWELFQRAKFLPQDGNIAASRIQQIEDKKFVVKGSTQTYDGDMDFELCSCPAGQTGAPCKHQAAVMIHYSCLSHSFLPITQR
;
A
#
# COMPACT_ATOMS: atom_id res chain seq x y z
N MET A 1 -14.01 3.35 -7.31
CA MET A 1 -15.20 3.29 -6.43
C MET A 1 -15.53 1.85 -5.99
N ARG A 2 -14.57 1.08 -5.44
CA ARG A 2 -14.79 -0.32 -5.02
C ARG A 2 -15.45 -0.43 -3.65
N VAL A 3 -15.13 0.45 -2.70
CA VAL A 3 -15.70 0.41 -1.35
C VAL A 3 -17.21 0.59 -1.37
N LEU A 4 -17.71 1.62 -2.07
CA LEU A 4 -19.14 1.86 -2.16
C LEU A 4 -19.87 0.70 -2.85
N LYS A 5 -19.34 0.21 -3.98
CA LYS A 5 -19.97 -0.86 -4.75
C LYS A 5 -19.89 -2.22 -4.05
N ASP A 6 -18.73 -2.60 -3.53
CA ASP A 6 -18.46 -3.95 -3.03
C ASP A 6 -18.77 -4.09 -1.54
N LYS A 7 -18.45 -3.09 -0.71
CA LYS A 7 -18.66 -3.17 0.74
C LYS A 7 -20.03 -2.64 1.18
N ILE A 8 -20.42 -1.48 0.66
CA ILE A 8 -21.66 -0.80 1.09
C ILE A 8 -22.86 -1.38 0.32
N LEU A 9 -22.78 -1.42 -1.01
CA LEU A 9 -23.88 -1.84 -1.90
C LEU A 9 -23.87 -3.34 -2.25
N GLN A 10 -22.87 -4.10 -1.80
CA GLN A 10 -22.75 -5.55 -2.03
C GLN A 10 -22.92 -6.00 -3.50
N ARG A 11 -22.55 -5.15 -4.46
CA ARG A 11 -22.74 -5.35 -5.90
C ARG A 11 -24.20 -5.54 -6.34
N THR A 12 -25.17 -5.16 -5.51
CA THR A 12 -26.57 -5.18 -5.88
C THR A 12 -26.83 -4.12 -6.95
N LYS A 13 -27.50 -4.51 -8.03
CA LYS A 13 -27.70 -3.66 -9.21
C LYS A 13 -28.78 -2.59 -9.01
N ALA A 14 -29.76 -2.83 -8.14
CA ALA A 14 -30.85 -1.90 -7.87
C ALA A 14 -31.36 -2.06 -6.43
N PHE A 15 -31.68 -0.94 -5.79
CA PHE A 15 -32.35 -0.89 -4.49
C PHE A 15 -33.62 -0.06 -4.64
N ASN A 16 -34.71 -0.50 -4.02
CA ASN A 16 -35.91 0.31 -3.89
C ASN A 16 -35.64 1.48 -2.93
N LEU A 17 -36.38 2.59 -3.05
CA LEU A 17 -36.17 3.79 -2.23
C LEU A 17 -36.06 3.50 -0.71
N PRO A 18 -36.94 2.68 -0.10
CA PRO A 18 -36.85 2.35 1.31
C PRO A 18 -35.60 1.52 1.67
N GLN A 19 -35.18 0.61 0.77
CA GLN A 19 -33.98 -0.20 0.96
C GLN A 19 -32.70 0.65 0.85
N LEU A 20 -32.71 1.65 -0.04
CA LEU A 20 -31.61 2.59 -0.15
C LEU A 20 -31.50 3.44 1.12
N PHE A 21 -32.64 3.90 1.65
CA PHE A 21 -32.69 4.66 2.90
C PHE A 21 -32.13 3.84 4.07
N ASP A 22 -32.63 2.61 4.27
CA ASP A 22 -32.13 1.69 5.30
C ASP A 22 -30.63 1.42 5.16
N LEU A 23 -30.14 1.25 3.94
CA LEU A 23 -28.72 1.03 3.67
C LEU A 23 -27.84 2.24 4.02
N LEU A 24 -28.34 3.46 3.78
CA LEU A 24 -27.63 4.69 4.12
C LEU A 24 -27.64 4.97 5.63
N THR A 25 -28.73 4.65 6.32
CA THR A 25 -28.86 4.95 7.76
C THR A 25 -28.30 3.85 8.65
N SER A 26 -28.26 2.59 8.23
CA SER A 26 -27.69 1.50 9.04
C SER A 26 -26.29 1.10 8.56
N ARG A 27 -26.19 0.58 7.33
CA ARG A 27 -24.97 -0.09 6.86
C ARG A 27 -23.81 0.87 6.64
N LEU A 28 -24.10 2.06 6.12
CA LEU A 28 -23.07 3.07 5.93
C LEU A 28 -22.51 3.53 7.28
N GLU A 29 -23.38 3.72 8.27
CA GLU A 29 -23.00 4.08 9.64
C GLU A 29 -22.10 3.01 10.26
N THR A 30 -22.55 1.75 10.30
CA THR A 30 -21.75 0.63 10.83
C THR A 30 -20.40 0.48 10.12
N TYR A 31 -20.35 0.72 8.81
CA TYR A 31 -19.08 0.68 8.05
C TYR A 31 -18.10 1.76 8.54
N TYR A 32 -18.56 2.98 8.75
CA TYR A 32 -17.70 4.07 9.22
C TYR A 32 -17.33 3.93 10.70
N GLU A 33 -18.21 3.43 11.55
CA GLU A 33 -17.88 3.05 12.93
C GLU A 33 -16.73 2.04 12.96
N GLY A 34 -16.83 0.98 12.14
CA GLY A 34 -15.75 0.00 11.98
C GLY A 34 -14.44 0.64 11.51
N CYS A 35 -14.50 1.59 10.57
CA CYS A 35 -13.30 2.33 10.14
C CYS A 35 -12.68 3.13 11.28
N ILE A 36 -13.49 3.80 12.11
CA ILE A 36 -13.00 4.58 13.25
C ILE A 36 -12.38 3.66 14.30
N VAL A 37 -13.01 2.53 14.60
CA VAL A 37 -12.49 1.51 15.51
C VAL A 37 -11.17 0.93 14.99
N ASP A 38 -11.06 0.67 13.70
CA ASP A 38 -9.82 0.20 13.08
C ASP A 38 -8.69 1.23 13.15
N VAL A 39 -9.01 2.52 13.05
CA VAL A 39 -8.05 3.61 13.29
C VAL A 39 -7.62 3.63 14.75
N ALA A 40 -8.56 3.59 15.69
CA ALA A 40 -8.28 3.63 17.12
C ALA A 40 -7.44 2.44 17.58
N LEU A 41 -7.65 1.26 16.99
CA LEU A 41 -6.89 0.04 17.27
C LEU A 41 -5.61 -0.10 16.44
N GLY A 42 -5.23 0.91 15.65
CA GLY A 42 -4.03 0.88 14.81
C GLY A 42 -4.08 -0.08 13.61
N ARG A 43 -5.22 -0.73 13.37
CA ARG A 43 -5.43 -1.65 12.24
C ARG A 43 -5.56 -0.92 10.90
N TRP A 44 -5.90 0.37 10.93
CA TRP A 44 -5.96 1.21 9.74
C TRP A 44 -4.64 1.31 8.99
N GLU A 45 -3.51 1.28 9.72
CA GLU A 45 -2.20 1.26 9.12
C GLU A 45 -2.02 0.03 8.22
N LEU A 46 -2.53 -1.14 8.59
CA LEU A 46 -2.44 -2.36 7.79
C LEU A 46 -3.22 -2.23 6.47
N PHE A 47 -4.40 -1.60 6.50
CA PHE A 47 -5.22 -1.40 5.31
C PHE A 47 -4.60 -0.37 4.34
N GLN A 48 -4.04 0.72 4.85
CA GLN A 48 -3.33 1.69 4.01
C GLN A 48 -1.99 1.14 3.52
N ARG A 49 -1.22 0.45 4.38
CA ARG A 49 -0.01 -0.26 3.98
C ARG A 49 -0.32 -1.26 2.86
N ALA A 50 -1.40 -2.02 2.93
CA ALA A 50 -1.78 -2.94 1.85
C ALA A 50 -2.01 -2.26 0.48
N LYS A 51 -2.39 -0.99 0.49
CA LYS A 51 -2.71 -0.23 -0.73
C LYS A 51 -1.50 0.49 -1.31
N PHE A 52 -0.62 0.99 -0.45
CA PHE A 52 0.50 1.85 -0.84
C PHE A 52 1.86 1.18 -0.66
N LEU A 53 1.93 0.07 0.07
CA LEU A 53 3.08 -0.82 0.10
C LEU A 53 2.75 -2.13 -0.64
N PRO A 54 3.63 -2.56 -1.55
CA PRO A 54 3.62 -3.93 -2.04
C PRO A 54 3.73 -4.89 -0.85
N GLN A 55 2.74 -5.76 -0.69
CA GLN A 55 2.71 -6.74 0.41
C GLN A 55 3.77 -7.84 0.25
N ASP A 56 4.33 -7.98 -0.95
CA ASP A 56 5.20 -9.09 -1.30
C ASP A 56 6.66 -8.69 -1.29
N GLY A 57 7.32 -8.88 -0.15
CA GLY A 57 8.78 -8.91 -0.15
C GLY A 57 9.37 -8.55 1.19
N ASN A 58 9.39 -9.50 2.12
CA ASN A 58 10.35 -9.45 3.22
C ASN A 58 11.76 -9.68 2.64
N ILE A 59 12.28 -8.68 1.92
CA ILE A 59 13.64 -8.66 1.40
C ILE A 59 14.52 -8.30 2.59
N ALA A 60 15.35 -9.25 3.02
CA ALA A 60 16.31 -9.01 4.09
C ALA A 60 17.29 -7.90 3.70
N ALA A 61 17.69 -7.07 4.67
CA ALA A 61 18.67 -6.01 4.46
C ALA A 61 19.98 -6.51 3.83
N SER A 62 20.37 -7.77 4.09
CA SER A 62 21.55 -8.43 3.50
C SER A 62 21.49 -8.59 1.98
N ARG A 63 20.31 -8.45 1.37
CA ARG A 63 20.12 -8.52 -0.09
C ARG A 63 20.14 -7.15 -0.76
N ILE A 64 20.31 -6.08 0.02
CA ILE A 64 20.39 -4.71 -0.48
C ILE A 64 21.84 -4.25 -0.36
N GLN A 65 22.40 -3.77 -1.46
CA GLN A 65 23.72 -3.15 -1.48
C GLN A 65 23.56 -1.70 -1.92
N GLN A 66 24.02 -0.78 -1.09
CA GLN A 66 24.08 0.64 -1.45
C GLN A 66 25.33 0.88 -2.30
N ILE A 67 25.16 1.45 -3.49
CA ILE A 67 26.29 1.83 -4.36
C ILE A 67 26.65 3.30 -4.12
N GLU A 68 25.64 4.17 -4.14
CA GLU A 68 25.78 5.62 -4.04
C GLU A 68 24.73 6.17 -3.06
N ASP A 69 24.73 7.50 -2.85
CA ASP A 69 23.64 8.14 -2.14
C ASP A 69 22.33 7.87 -2.91
N LYS A 70 21.34 7.32 -2.19
CA LYS A 70 20.01 6.94 -2.71
C LYS A 70 19.94 5.96 -3.89
N LYS A 71 21.05 5.36 -4.33
CA LYS A 71 21.06 4.27 -5.34
C LYS A 71 21.42 2.92 -4.73
N PHE A 72 20.61 1.92 -5.03
CA PHE A 72 20.66 0.62 -4.40
C PHE A 72 20.55 -0.50 -5.42
N VAL A 73 21.30 -1.58 -5.19
CA VAL A 73 21.12 -2.86 -5.88
C VAL A 73 20.37 -3.79 -4.95
N VAL A 74 19.23 -4.28 -5.39
CA VAL A 74 18.39 -5.22 -4.64
C VAL A 74 18.44 -6.58 -5.32
N LYS A 75 18.94 -7.58 -4.62
CA LYS A 75 18.98 -8.97 -5.11
C LYS A 75 17.59 -9.59 -5.01
N GLY A 76 16.96 -9.80 -6.16
CA GLY A 76 15.75 -10.60 -6.30
C GLY A 76 16.03 -12.11 -6.24
N SER A 77 15.01 -12.92 -6.46
CA SER A 77 15.14 -14.39 -6.44
C SER A 77 15.92 -14.94 -7.63
N THR A 78 15.84 -14.27 -8.78
CA THR A 78 16.42 -14.73 -10.06
C THR A 78 17.43 -13.75 -10.65
N GLN A 79 17.27 -12.45 -10.37
CA GLN A 79 18.08 -11.37 -10.95
C GLN A 79 18.27 -10.24 -9.94
N THR A 80 19.29 -9.42 -10.17
CA THR A 80 19.53 -8.18 -9.42
C THR A 80 18.81 -7.01 -10.09
N TYR A 81 18.23 -6.13 -9.28
CA TYR A 81 17.54 -4.95 -9.74
C TYR A 81 18.20 -3.69 -9.19
N ASP A 82 18.36 -2.69 -10.05
CA ASP A 82 18.86 -1.38 -9.68
C ASP A 82 17.66 -0.50 -9.33
N GLY A 83 17.71 0.11 -8.15
CA GLY A 83 16.70 1.03 -7.64
C GLY A 83 17.34 2.38 -7.36
N ASP A 84 16.73 3.43 -7.89
CA ASP A 84 17.10 4.81 -7.62
C ASP A 84 15.96 5.46 -6.84
N MET A 85 16.24 5.86 -5.60
CA MET A 85 15.26 6.46 -4.70
C MET A 85 15.10 7.97 -4.92
N ASP A 86 16.01 8.65 -5.63
CA ASP A 86 15.81 10.06 -6.02
C ASP A 86 14.77 10.16 -7.14
N PHE A 87 14.84 9.24 -8.11
CA PHE A 87 13.89 9.20 -9.23
C PHE A 87 12.70 8.26 -8.99
N GLU A 88 12.69 7.54 -7.87
CA GLU A 88 11.68 6.53 -7.53
C GLU A 88 11.47 5.49 -8.64
N LEU A 89 12.57 5.07 -9.26
CA LEU A 89 12.58 4.08 -10.34
C LEU A 89 13.27 2.80 -9.88
N CYS A 90 12.83 1.68 -10.44
CA CYS A 90 13.50 0.41 -10.23
C CYS A 90 13.46 -0.40 -11.53
N SER A 91 14.56 -1.08 -11.85
CA SER A 91 14.69 -1.85 -13.09
C SER A 91 13.79 -3.09 -13.15
N CYS A 92 13.03 -3.40 -12.10
CA CYS A 92 12.04 -4.46 -12.15
C CYS A 92 10.82 -4.08 -13.01
N PRO A 93 10.07 -5.05 -13.57
CA PRO A 93 8.96 -4.77 -14.48
C PRO A 93 7.89 -3.81 -13.91
N ALA A 94 7.66 -3.84 -12.60
CA ALA A 94 6.73 -2.93 -11.93
C ALA A 94 7.34 -1.53 -11.72
N GLY A 95 8.62 -1.44 -11.39
CA GLY A 95 9.30 -0.17 -11.12
C GLY A 95 9.65 0.62 -12.38
N GLN A 96 9.79 -0.06 -13.53
CA GLN A 96 10.05 0.59 -14.82
C GLN A 96 8.91 1.50 -15.26
N THR A 97 7.67 1.25 -14.79
CA THR A 97 6.52 2.10 -15.07
C THR A 97 6.35 3.24 -14.08
N GLY A 98 7.29 3.41 -13.14
CA GLY A 98 7.20 4.37 -12.03
C GLY A 98 6.20 3.96 -10.94
N ALA A 99 5.72 2.71 -10.95
CA ALA A 99 4.85 2.21 -9.90
C ALA A 99 5.68 1.75 -8.68
N PRO A 100 5.17 1.95 -7.44
CA PRO A 100 5.84 1.51 -6.23
C PRO A 100 6.06 0.00 -6.25
N CYS A 101 7.32 -0.42 -6.18
CA CYS A 101 7.69 -1.83 -6.25
C CYS A 101 8.21 -2.37 -4.92
N LYS A 102 8.20 -3.70 -4.75
CA LYS A 102 8.68 -4.38 -3.53
C LYS A 102 10.14 -4.06 -3.19
N HIS A 103 10.97 -3.80 -4.19
CA HIS A 103 12.38 -3.48 -4.00
C HIS A 103 12.55 -2.08 -3.39
N GLN A 104 11.82 -1.08 -3.91
CA GLN A 104 11.79 0.27 -3.35
C GLN A 104 11.21 0.29 -1.93
N ALA A 105 10.14 -0.47 -1.70
CA ALA A 105 9.56 -0.61 -0.37
C ALA A 105 10.58 -1.18 0.63
N ALA A 106 11.35 -2.19 0.24
CA ALA A 106 12.39 -2.77 1.08
C ALA A 106 13.51 -1.77 1.40
N VAL A 107 13.97 -1.00 0.41
CA VAL A 107 14.97 0.05 0.61
C VAL A 107 14.45 1.11 1.59
N MET A 108 13.23 1.61 1.40
CA MET A 108 12.62 2.59 2.29
C MET A 108 12.49 2.07 3.74
N ILE A 109 12.09 0.81 3.92
CA ILE A 109 11.95 0.18 5.25
C ILE A 109 13.30 0.05 5.96
N HIS A 110 14.37 -0.36 5.27
CA HIS A 110 15.66 -0.66 5.90
C HIS A 110 16.60 0.54 6.00
N TYR A 111 16.53 1.50 5.06
CA TYR A 111 17.43 2.65 4.99
C TYR A 111 16.75 3.98 5.35
N SER A 112 15.47 3.95 5.74
CA SER A 112 14.67 5.13 6.14
C SER A 112 14.70 6.28 5.10
N CYS A 113 14.85 5.94 3.82
CA CYS A 113 14.78 6.93 2.75
C CYS A 113 13.33 7.41 2.59
N LEU A 114 13.15 8.74 2.52
CA LEU A 114 11.86 9.33 2.18
C LEU A 114 11.54 9.05 0.71
N SER A 115 10.28 8.72 0.44
CA SER A 115 9.73 8.54 -0.89
C SER A 115 8.39 9.25 -0.97
N HIS A 116 8.11 9.93 -2.07
CA HIS A 116 6.82 10.46 -2.44
C HIS A 116 5.85 9.37 -2.93
N SER A 117 6.39 8.28 -3.51
CA SER A 117 5.59 7.15 -4.01
C SER A 117 4.98 6.27 -2.91
N PHE A 118 5.45 6.39 -1.67
CA PHE A 118 4.93 5.62 -0.55
C PHE A 118 4.57 6.54 0.62
N LEU A 119 3.53 6.17 1.36
CA LEU A 119 3.18 6.88 2.58
C LEU A 119 4.22 6.59 3.68
N PRO A 120 4.74 7.62 4.38
CA PRO A 120 5.68 7.43 5.45
C PRO A 120 5.05 6.56 6.54
N ILE A 121 5.71 5.45 6.82
CA ILE A 121 5.28 4.53 7.85
C ILE A 121 6.09 4.87 9.10
N THR A 122 5.44 5.39 10.13
CA THR A 122 6.05 5.42 11.45
C THR A 122 6.24 3.98 11.91
N GLN A 123 7.46 3.47 11.89
CA GLN A 123 7.81 2.29 12.68
C GLN A 123 7.70 2.72 14.16
N ARG A 124 6.68 2.22 14.85
CA ARG A 124 6.64 2.19 16.31
C ARG A 124 7.07 0.80 16.77
#